data_AF-A0A4V1TIK9-F1
#
_entry.id   AF-A0A4V1TIK9-F1
#
_cell.length_a   1.000
_cell.length_b   1.000
_cell.length_c   1.000
_cell.angle_alpha   90.00
_cell.angle_beta   90.00
_cell.angle_gamma   90.00
#
_symmetry.space_group_name_H-M   'P 1'
#
loop_
_entity.id
_entity.type
_entity.pdbx_description
1 polymer ?
#
loop_
_entity_poly.entity_id
_entity_poly.type
_entity_poly.pdbx_seq_one_letter_code
_entity_poly.pdbx_strand_id
1 'polypeptide(L)'
;MDDRVFTLDELDQPRWRQLVTRTFESGAARFMTGTLLAVGTMLAVTLVRGQVTEERQRGVALAEQARAAAGLDPAERTMAEHLDEQAMRLAREPWAGDQVKPGGAALLEQPGVYFRAVQTEVGDPAATRVAAGLSVKDAIPLCLLRGREAAETATACAPGSACLGQGTEQVANLRQLHQGLDVLSARWADDLRQADGMRLGALHGTLRDRLTHAVPEARRLATSARYALLVIDEVPADLPEQMWGSRRDLVQTSPHAVRMALIDARTGEPVAKIRRELDGSATPVVGPAAGSPVRASIRAMRTA
;
A
#
# COMPACT_ATOMS: atom_id res chain seq x y z
N MET A 1 -28.47 109.60 -3.93
CA MET A 1 -28.63 108.85 -5.19
C MET A 1 -27.23 108.68 -5.73
N ASP A 2 -26.71 107.46 -5.65
CA ASP A 2 -25.37 107.10 -6.11
C ASP A 2 -25.53 105.74 -6.79
N ASP A 3 -25.74 105.77 -8.10
CA ASP A 3 -26.00 104.61 -8.95
C ASP A 3 -24.67 103.93 -9.31
N ARG A 4 -24.36 102.81 -8.64
CA ARG A 4 -23.33 101.89 -9.11
C ARG A 4 -23.98 100.72 -9.82
N VAL A 5 -24.00 100.81 -11.14
CA VAL A 5 -24.35 99.72 -12.05
C VAL A 5 -23.20 98.70 -12.03
N PHE A 6 -23.45 97.53 -11.44
CA PHE A 6 -22.57 96.36 -11.56
C PHE A 6 -22.89 95.63 -12.88
N THR A 7 -21.93 95.59 -13.79
CA THR A 7 -22.00 94.82 -15.04
C THR A 7 -21.75 93.33 -14.78
N LEU A 8 -22.67 92.50 -15.29
CA LEU A 8 -22.75 91.03 -15.11
C LEU A 8 -21.77 90.21 -15.98
N ASP A 9 -20.71 90.83 -16.51
CA ASP A 9 -19.86 90.23 -17.56
C ASP A 9 -18.50 89.69 -17.05
N GLU A 10 -18.28 89.70 -15.74
CA GLU A 10 -17.03 89.23 -15.09
C GLU A 10 -17.19 87.87 -14.38
N LEU A 11 -18.18 87.09 -14.80
CA LEU A 11 -18.56 85.79 -14.23
C LEU A 11 -18.34 84.64 -15.22
N ASP A 12 -17.32 84.73 -16.07
CA ASP A 12 -16.97 83.67 -17.02
C ASP A 12 -15.73 82.87 -16.57
N GLN A 13 -16.00 81.77 -15.86
CA GLN A 13 -15.25 80.50 -15.70
C GLN A 13 -13.74 80.46 -15.31
N PRO A 14 -13.26 79.41 -14.60
CA PRO A 14 -13.90 78.63 -13.54
C PRO A 14 -12.86 78.30 -12.42
N ARG A 15 -12.54 79.25 -11.52
CA ARG A 15 -11.68 78.96 -10.35
C ARG A 15 -12.24 77.85 -9.46
N TRP A 16 -13.56 77.70 -9.42
CA TRP A 16 -14.21 76.62 -8.67
C TRP A 16 -13.97 75.23 -9.29
N ARG A 17 -13.82 75.10 -10.62
CA ARG A 17 -13.49 73.81 -11.25
C ARG A 17 -12.10 73.31 -10.85
N GLN A 18 -11.11 74.20 -10.71
CA GLN A 18 -9.76 73.83 -10.24
C GLN A 18 -9.70 73.46 -8.75
N LEU A 19 -10.58 74.04 -7.93
CA LEU A 19 -10.69 73.71 -6.50
C LEU A 19 -11.45 72.39 -6.27
N VAL A 20 -12.48 72.11 -7.07
CA VAL A 20 -13.26 70.88 -6.99
C VAL A 20 -12.46 69.68 -7.52
N THR A 21 -11.66 69.81 -8.59
CA THR A 21 -10.84 68.69 -9.08
C THR A 21 -9.72 68.30 -8.10
N ARG A 22 -9.02 69.26 -7.48
CA ARG A 22 -7.95 68.95 -6.51
C ARG A 22 -8.45 68.30 -5.21
N THR A 23 -9.64 68.67 -4.75
CA THR A 23 -10.23 68.06 -3.54
C THR A 23 -10.75 66.65 -3.83
N PHE A 24 -11.36 66.42 -5.00
CA PHE A 24 -11.79 65.07 -5.42
C PHE A 24 -10.61 64.11 -5.66
N GLU A 25 -9.52 64.58 -6.29
CA GLU A 25 -8.32 63.76 -6.53
C GLU A 25 -7.66 63.30 -5.22
N SER A 26 -7.60 64.17 -4.21
CA SER A 26 -6.99 63.82 -2.92
C SER A 26 -7.83 62.86 -2.07
N GLY A 27 -9.17 62.97 -2.13
CA GLY A 27 -10.09 62.09 -1.41
C GLY A 27 -10.19 60.70 -2.03
N ALA A 28 -10.34 60.64 -3.36
CA ALA A 28 -10.44 59.38 -4.09
C ALA A 28 -9.16 58.55 -3.98
N ALA A 29 -7.98 59.18 -4.08
CA ALA A 29 -6.71 58.48 -3.92
C ALA A 29 -6.54 57.88 -2.51
N ARG A 30 -6.89 58.62 -1.45
CA ARG A 30 -6.81 58.11 -0.06
C ARG A 30 -7.77 56.95 0.18
N PHE A 31 -8.99 57.03 -0.35
CA PHE A 31 -9.98 55.97 -0.25
C PHE A 31 -9.52 54.70 -0.98
N MET A 32 -8.99 54.84 -2.21
CA MET A 32 -8.46 53.73 -2.99
C MET A 32 -7.27 53.05 -2.30
N THR A 33 -6.32 53.85 -1.78
CA THR A 33 -5.19 53.31 -1.01
C THR A 33 -5.65 52.57 0.24
N GLY A 34 -6.59 53.14 1.01
CA GLY A 34 -7.15 52.48 2.19
C GLY A 34 -7.84 51.15 1.86
N THR A 35 -8.61 51.11 0.77
CA THR A 35 -9.30 49.91 0.30
C THR A 35 -8.32 48.83 -0.14
N LEU A 36 -7.30 49.18 -0.94
CA LEU A 36 -6.26 48.24 -1.37
C LEU A 36 -5.48 47.66 -0.18
N LEU A 37 -5.18 48.48 0.82
CA LEU A 37 -4.47 48.05 2.02
C LEU A 37 -5.31 47.11 2.89
N ALA A 38 -6.61 47.39 3.02
CA ALA A 38 -7.56 46.53 3.71
C ALA A 38 -7.73 45.17 3.01
N VAL A 39 -7.95 45.17 1.69
CA VAL A 39 -8.05 43.94 0.89
C VAL A 39 -6.74 43.15 0.93
N GLY A 40 -5.59 43.81 0.78
CA GLY A 40 -4.28 43.17 0.87
C GLY A 40 -4.03 42.53 2.23
N THR A 41 -4.41 43.20 3.31
CA THR A 41 -4.28 42.68 4.68
C THR A 41 -5.21 41.50 4.92
N MET A 42 -6.46 41.58 4.47
CA MET A 42 -7.41 40.47 4.58
C MET A 42 -6.91 39.24 3.82
N LEU A 43 -6.43 39.41 2.59
CA LEU A 43 -5.85 38.34 1.79
C LEU A 43 -4.64 37.71 2.49
N ALA A 44 -3.70 38.53 2.99
CA ALA A 44 -2.54 38.06 3.72
C ALA A 44 -2.93 37.25 4.97
N VAL A 45 -3.92 37.71 5.75
CA VAL A 45 -4.43 36.99 6.92
C VAL A 45 -5.05 35.65 6.53
N THR A 46 -5.82 35.59 5.44
CA THR A 46 -6.41 34.31 4.98
C THR A 46 -5.35 33.31 4.54
N LEU A 47 -4.31 33.76 3.82
CA LEU A 47 -3.21 32.91 3.38
C LEU A 47 -2.39 32.38 4.57
N VAL A 48 -2.05 33.25 5.52
CA VAL A 48 -1.31 32.86 6.73
C VAL A 48 -2.14 31.88 7.59
N ARG A 49 -3.44 32.12 7.74
CA ARG A 49 -4.33 31.17 8.46
C ARG A 49 -4.40 29.81 7.78
N GLY A 50 -4.44 29.78 6.45
CA GLY A 50 -4.37 28.55 5.66
C GLY A 50 -3.08 27.78 5.98
N GLN A 51 -1.93 28.43 5.84
CA GLN A 51 -0.62 27.82 6.12
C GLN A 51 -0.49 27.31 7.56
N VAL A 52 -0.89 28.11 8.55
CA VAL A 52 -0.84 27.69 9.96
C VAL A 52 -1.72 26.47 10.23
N THR A 53 -2.88 26.39 9.59
CA THR A 53 -3.80 25.25 9.74
C THR A 53 -3.21 23.99 9.12
N GLU A 54 -2.62 24.10 7.93
CA GLU A 54 -1.93 22.99 7.24
C GLU A 54 -0.73 22.48 8.04
N GLU A 55 0.15 23.38 8.52
CA GLU A 55 1.30 22.99 9.35
C GLU A 55 0.88 22.30 10.64
N ARG A 56 -0.20 22.80 11.28
CA ARG A 56 -0.75 22.17 12.49
C ARG A 56 -1.29 20.77 12.18
N GLN A 57 -2.04 20.61 11.10
CA GLN A 57 -2.57 19.31 10.69
C GLN A 57 -1.45 18.32 10.38
N ARG A 58 -0.41 18.77 9.66
CA ARG A 58 0.79 17.97 9.35
C ARG A 58 1.51 17.54 10.62
N GLY A 59 1.70 18.45 11.57
CA GLY A 59 2.31 18.16 12.87
C GLY A 59 1.52 17.10 13.66
N VAL A 60 0.19 17.18 13.67
CA VAL A 60 -0.67 16.17 14.31
C VAL A 60 -0.52 14.81 13.63
N ALA A 61 -0.62 14.75 12.30
CA ALA A 61 -0.52 13.49 11.55
C ALA A 61 0.85 12.80 11.76
N LEU A 62 1.93 13.57 11.71
CA LEU A 62 3.28 13.06 11.96
C LEU A 62 3.46 12.58 13.40
N ALA A 63 2.92 13.31 14.39
CA ALA A 63 3.00 12.90 15.80
C ALA A 63 2.19 11.61 16.08
N GLU A 64 1.02 11.47 15.45
CA GLU A 64 0.21 10.24 15.53
C GLU A 64 0.94 9.04 14.91
N GLN A 65 1.49 9.21 13.71
CA GLN A 65 2.27 8.18 13.03
C GLN A 65 3.50 7.78 13.85
N ALA A 66 4.28 8.75 14.33
CA ALA A 66 5.48 8.50 15.12
C ALA A 66 5.17 7.77 16.44
N ARG A 67 4.08 8.16 17.12
CA ARG A 67 3.62 7.48 18.35
C ARG A 67 3.24 6.02 18.07
N ALA A 68 2.50 5.77 16.99
CA ALA A 68 2.11 4.43 16.61
C ALA A 68 3.33 3.57 16.21
N ALA A 69 4.25 4.12 15.43
CA ALA A 69 5.48 3.45 15.03
C ALA A 69 6.41 3.15 16.22
N ALA A 70 6.47 4.05 17.21
CA ALA A 70 7.22 3.84 18.46
C ALA A 70 6.62 2.74 19.35
N GLY A 71 5.33 2.41 19.17
CA GLY A 71 4.65 1.35 19.90
C GLY A 71 4.80 -0.04 19.28
N LEU A 72 5.51 -0.18 18.16
CA LEU A 72 5.80 -1.47 17.54
C LEU A 72 7.00 -2.15 18.21
N ASP A 73 6.85 -3.44 18.50
CA ASP A 73 7.96 -4.26 18.95
C ASP A 73 8.99 -4.43 17.81
N PRO A 74 10.29 -4.61 18.11
CA PRO A 74 11.30 -4.86 17.09
C PRO A 74 10.95 -6.00 16.13
N ALA A 75 10.40 -7.11 16.66
CA ALA A 75 9.99 -8.26 15.85
C ALA A 75 8.80 -7.93 14.92
N GLU A 76 7.86 -7.08 15.36
CA GLU A 76 6.74 -6.64 14.51
C GLU A 76 7.24 -5.81 13.32
N ARG A 77 8.26 -4.97 13.55
CA ARG A 77 8.86 -4.12 12.52
C ARG A 77 9.61 -4.93 11.47
N THR A 78 10.42 -5.89 11.91
CA THR A 78 11.33 -6.61 11.00
C THR A 78 10.69 -7.79 10.30
N MET A 79 9.54 -8.29 10.77
CA MET A 79 8.92 -9.47 10.16
C MET A 79 8.61 -9.29 8.67
N ALA A 80 7.99 -8.16 8.28
CA ALA A 80 7.67 -7.91 6.88
C ALA A 80 8.93 -7.81 6.00
N GLU A 81 9.95 -7.09 6.48
CA GLU A 81 11.23 -6.93 5.79
C GLU A 81 11.95 -8.27 5.62
N HIS A 82 11.93 -9.12 6.65
CA HIS A 82 12.53 -10.45 6.60
C HIS A 82 11.81 -11.35 5.61
N LEU A 83 10.47 -11.33 5.58
CA LEU A 83 9.69 -12.11 4.60
C LEU A 83 9.91 -11.61 3.17
N ASP A 84 10.02 -10.29 2.96
CA ASP A 84 10.38 -9.71 1.68
C ASP A 84 11.76 -10.19 1.23
N GLU A 85 12.75 -10.20 2.14
CA GLU A 85 14.09 -10.73 1.87
C GLU A 85 14.08 -12.21 1.47
N GLN A 86 13.35 -13.04 2.22
CA GLN A 86 13.23 -14.47 1.89
C GLN A 86 12.53 -14.68 0.55
N ALA A 87 11.51 -13.88 0.21
CA ALA A 87 10.83 -13.94 -1.08
C ALA A 87 11.79 -13.58 -2.23
N MET A 88 12.56 -12.50 -2.09
CA MET A 88 13.57 -12.10 -3.07
C MET A 88 14.65 -13.16 -3.24
N ARG A 89 15.14 -13.73 -2.13
CA ARG A 89 16.13 -14.82 -2.16
C ARG A 89 15.58 -16.06 -2.86
N LEU A 90 14.36 -16.47 -2.54
CA LEU A 90 13.69 -17.62 -3.17
C LEU A 90 13.56 -17.45 -4.69
N ALA A 91 13.31 -16.21 -5.14
CA ALA A 91 13.18 -15.89 -6.56
C ALA A 91 14.51 -15.83 -7.31
N ARG A 92 15.59 -15.36 -6.67
CA ARG A 92 16.87 -15.06 -7.33
C ARG A 92 17.89 -16.19 -7.24
N GLU A 93 17.96 -16.88 -6.11
CA GLU A 93 18.97 -17.90 -5.89
C GLU A 93 18.79 -19.05 -6.90
N PRO A 94 19.87 -19.59 -7.49
CA PRO A 94 19.80 -20.82 -8.25
C PRO A 94 19.20 -21.96 -7.40
N TRP A 95 18.39 -22.81 -8.01
CA TRP A 95 17.76 -23.90 -7.27
C TRP A 95 18.78 -25.01 -6.96
N ALA A 96 19.22 -25.08 -5.72
CA ALA A 96 20.20 -26.08 -5.25
C ALA A 96 19.59 -27.46 -4.95
N GLY A 97 18.29 -27.65 -5.17
CA GLY A 97 17.55 -28.87 -4.81
C GLY A 97 16.55 -28.65 -3.68
N ASP A 98 15.68 -29.64 -3.49
CA ASP A 98 14.69 -29.61 -2.41
C ASP A 98 15.35 -29.81 -1.05
N GLN A 99 14.86 -29.07 -0.06
CA GLN A 99 15.32 -29.13 1.33
C GLN A 99 14.10 -29.19 2.25
N VAL A 100 14.09 -30.13 3.20
CA VAL A 100 13.03 -30.24 4.20
C VAL A 100 13.70 -30.57 5.54
N LYS A 101 13.60 -29.65 6.50
CA LYS A 101 13.98 -29.83 7.89
C LYS A 101 12.82 -30.51 8.65
N PRO A 102 13.12 -31.33 9.67
CA PRO A 102 12.09 -31.96 10.48
C PRO A 102 11.24 -30.92 11.24
N GLY A 103 9.98 -31.24 11.50
CA GLY A 103 9.06 -30.40 12.29
C GLY A 103 8.30 -29.33 11.48
N GLY A 104 8.44 -29.30 10.15
CA GLY A 104 7.67 -28.41 9.28
C GLY A 104 6.16 -28.68 9.35
N ALA A 105 5.77 -29.94 9.55
CA ALA A 105 4.37 -30.33 9.69
C ALA A 105 3.68 -29.65 10.88
N ALA A 106 4.36 -29.59 12.03
CA ALA A 106 3.81 -29.00 13.26
C ALA A 106 3.63 -27.48 13.14
N LEU A 107 4.44 -26.81 12.32
CA LEU A 107 4.26 -25.38 12.04
C LEU A 107 2.95 -25.10 11.30
N LEU A 108 2.54 -25.98 10.39
CA LEU A 108 1.34 -25.77 9.57
C LEU A 108 0.03 -25.77 10.39
N GLU A 109 0.05 -26.35 11.59
CA GLU A 109 -1.08 -26.33 12.54
C GLU A 109 -1.25 -24.97 13.24
N GLN A 110 -0.30 -24.07 13.08
CA GLN A 110 -0.29 -22.75 13.72
C GLN A 110 -0.79 -21.66 12.76
N PRO A 111 -1.02 -20.42 13.25
CA PRO A 111 -1.27 -19.30 12.37
C PRO A 111 -0.07 -19.01 11.46
N GLY A 112 -0.33 -18.65 10.20
CA GLY A 112 0.72 -18.41 9.22
C GLY A 112 0.45 -17.23 8.29
N VAL A 113 1.45 -16.88 7.49
CA VAL A 113 1.36 -15.86 6.43
C VAL A 113 1.53 -16.52 5.07
N TYR A 114 0.79 -16.08 4.07
CA TYR A 114 0.89 -16.56 2.70
C TYR A 114 1.25 -15.43 1.75
N PHE A 115 2.18 -15.73 0.84
CA PHE A 115 2.59 -14.84 -0.23
C PHE A 115 2.81 -15.65 -1.50
N ARG A 116 2.17 -15.20 -2.59
CA ARG A 116 2.41 -15.70 -3.95
C ARG A 116 2.68 -14.56 -4.91
N ALA A 117 3.73 -14.70 -5.71
CA ALA A 117 4.12 -13.73 -6.73
C ALA A 117 4.84 -14.42 -7.90
N VAL A 118 4.94 -13.72 -9.03
CA VAL A 118 5.81 -14.13 -10.13
C VAL A 118 7.25 -13.73 -9.82
N GLN A 119 8.22 -14.54 -10.24
CA GLN A 119 9.65 -14.31 -10.03
C GLN A 119 10.13 -12.91 -10.43
N THR A 120 9.59 -12.34 -11.51
CA THR A 120 9.94 -11.00 -11.98
C THR A 120 9.35 -9.86 -11.16
N GLU A 121 8.38 -10.13 -10.29
CA GLU A 121 7.70 -9.13 -9.43
C GLU A 121 8.39 -8.95 -8.07
N VAL A 122 9.38 -9.77 -7.75
CA VAL A 122 10.08 -9.79 -6.46
C VAL A 122 11.56 -9.44 -6.63
N GLY A 123 11.82 -8.40 -7.42
CA GLY A 123 13.16 -7.89 -7.70
C GLY A 123 13.72 -6.97 -6.61
N ASP A 124 12.87 -6.28 -5.86
CA ASP A 124 13.32 -5.37 -4.81
C ASP A 124 12.22 -5.22 -3.76
N PRO A 125 12.49 -4.58 -2.61
CA PRO A 125 11.48 -4.42 -1.57
C PRO A 125 10.22 -3.68 -2.03
N ALA A 126 10.34 -2.69 -2.92
CA ALA A 126 9.18 -1.95 -3.42
C ALA A 126 8.32 -2.82 -4.35
N ALA A 127 8.96 -3.52 -5.30
CA ALA A 127 8.28 -4.47 -6.19
C ALA A 127 7.61 -5.60 -5.39
N THR A 128 8.29 -6.14 -4.37
CA THR A 128 7.76 -7.20 -3.50
C THR A 128 6.51 -6.76 -2.75
N ARG A 129 6.47 -5.52 -2.24
CA ARG A 129 5.27 -4.95 -1.61
C ARG A 129 4.11 -4.80 -2.57
N VAL A 130 4.37 -4.38 -3.80
CA VAL A 130 3.34 -4.32 -4.87
C VAL A 130 2.83 -5.72 -5.16
N ALA A 131 3.73 -6.70 -5.34
CA ALA A 131 3.39 -8.09 -5.58
C ALA A 131 2.54 -8.68 -4.43
N ALA A 132 2.85 -8.31 -3.19
CA ALA A 132 2.08 -8.71 -2.01
C ALA A 132 0.68 -8.09 -2.04
N GLY A 133 0.55 -6.82 -2.43
CA GLY A 133 -0.73 -6.16 -2.65
C GLY A 133 -1.67 -6.89 -3.63
N LEU A 134 -1.08 -7.54 -4.62
CA LEU A 134 -1.78 -8.34 -5.62
C LEU A 134 -1.94 -9.81 -5.23
N SER A 135 -1.24 -10.28 -4.19
CA SER A 135 -1.29 -11.68 -3.76
C SER A 135 -2.67 -12.03 -3.21
N VAL A 136 -3.20 -13.16 -3.65
CA VAL A 136 -4.48 -13.72 -3.20
C VAL A 136 -4.28 -15.17 -2.80
N LYS A 137 -5.01 -15.64 -1.79
CA LYS A 137 -4.97 -17.05 -1.41
C LYS A 137 -5.53 -17.91 -2.53
N ASP A 138 -4.90 -19.02 -2.81
CA ASP A 138 -5.33 -20.00 -3.80
C ASP A 138 -5.48 -21.40 -3.17
N ALA A 139 -5.55 -22.43 -4.00
CA ALA A 139 -5.66 -23.81 -3.58
C ALA A 139 -4.42 -24.34 -2.82
N ILE A 140 -3.25 -23.72 -2.96
CA ILE A 140 -1.98 -24.21 -2.39
C ILE A 140 -2.05 -24.30 -0.86
N PRO A 141 -2.34 -23.22 -0.11
CA PRO A 141 -2.43 -23.30 1.35
C PRO A 141 -3.51 -24.29 1.80
N LEU A 142 -4.63 -24.39 1.09
CA LEU A 142 -5.69 -25.34 1.43
C LEU A 142 -5.21 -26.79 1.32
N CYS A 143 -4.59 -27.15 0.18
CA CYS A 143 -4.02 -28.47 -0.06
C CYS A 143 -2.88 -28.79 0.91
N LEU A 144 -2.08 -27.80 1.30
CA LEU A 144 -0.99 -27.98 2.26
C LEU A 144 -1.53 -28.32 3.66
N LEU A 145 -2.57 -27.62 4.11
CA LEU A 145 -3.17 -27.80 5.43
C LEU A 145 -4.01 -29.07 5.55
N ARG A 146 -4.88 -29.32 4.57
CA ARG A 146 -5.87 -30.41 4.63
C ARG A 146 -5.42 -31.66 3.89
N GLY A 147 -4.43 -31.56 3.01
CA GLY A 147 -3.97 -32.69 2.20
C GLY A 147 -5.02 -33.10 1.16
N ARG A 148 -5.25 -34.41 1.03
CA ARG A 148 -6.06 -34.98 -0.06
C ARG A 148 -7.54 -34.58 -0.01
N GLU A 149 -8.07 -34.39 1.19
CA GLU A 149 -9.48 -34.04 1.40
C GLU A 149 -9.82 -32.65 0.82
N ALA A 150 -8.82 -31.80 0.61
CA ALA A 150 -9.00 -30.49 0.01
C ALA A 150 -9.07 -30.47 -1.51
N ALA A 151 -8.80 -31.58 -2.21
CA ALA A 151 -8.65 -31.57 -3.67
C ALA A 151 -9.94 -31.13 -4.41
N GLU A 152 -11.10 -31.57 -3.93
CA GLU A 152 -12.40 -31.19 -4.50
C GLU A 152 -12.68 -29.71 -4.28
N THR A 153 -12.52 -29.23 -3.03
CA THR A 153 -12.69 -27.80 -2.71
C THR A 153 -11.69 -26.91 -3.46
N ALA A 154 -10.43 -27.34 -3.57
CA ALA A 154 -9.37 -26.64 -4.27
C ALA A 154 -9.66 -26.46 -5.77
N THR A 155 -10.33 -27.43 -6.39
CA THR A 155 -10.69 -27.37 -7.83
C THR A 155 -12.00 -26.61 -8.07
N ALA A 156 -12.91 -26.63 -7.10
CA ALA A 156 -14.20 -25.94 -7.20
C ALA A 156 -14.12 -24.43 -6.89
N CYS A 157 -13.09 -23.97 -6.17
CA CYS A 157 -13.04 -22.61 -5.64
C CYS A 157 -11.99 -21.74 -6.34
N ALA A 158 -12.43 -20.55 -6.80
CA ALA A 158 -11.56 -19.58 -7.45
C ALA A 158 -10.55 -18.96 -6.45
N PRO A 159 -9.35 -18.57 -6.91
CA PRO A 159 -8.40 -17.80 -6.09
C PRO A 159 -9.05 -16.55 -5.48
N GLY A 160 -8.73 -16.27 -4.22
CA GLY A 160 -9.28 -15.15 -3.45
C GLY A 160 -10.74 -15.32 -3.00
N SER A 161 -11.42 -16.41 -3.36
CA SER A 161 -12.82 -16.64 -2.97
C SER A 161 -12.98 -16.92 -1.47
N ALA A 162 -14.19 -16.65 -0.95
CA ALA A 162 -14.55 -16.91 0.44
C ALA A 162 -14.42 -18.40 0.82
N CYS A 163 -14.68 -19.32 -0.13
CA CYS A 163 -14.48 -20.76 0.06
C CYS A 163 -13.04 -21.11 0.47
N LEU A 164 -12.05 -20.60 -0.27
CA LEU A 164 -10.65 -20.80 0.10
C LEU A 164 -10.29 -20.08 1.40
N GLY A 165 -10.90 -18.91 1.63
CA GLY A 165 -10.78 -18.17 2.88
C GLY A 165 -11.15 -18.99 4.12
N GLN A 166 -12.33 -19.62 4.11
CA GLN A 166 -12.85 -20.48 5.19
C GLN A 166 -11.98 -21.72 5.43
N GLY A 167 -11.48 -22.34 4.34
CA GLY A 167 -10.59 -23.48 4.46
C GLY A 167 -9.19 -23.16 4.99
N THR A 168 -8.81 -21.88 5.00
CA THR A 168 -7.47 -21.38 5.35
C THR A 168 -7.50 -20.19 6.32
N GLU A 169 -8.47 -20.16 7.25
CA GLU A 169 -8.68 -19.05 8.18
C GLU A 169 -7.44 -18.72 9.02
N GLN A 170 -6.66 -19.74 9.39
CA GLN A 170 -5.41 -19.57 10.14
C GLN A 170 -4.26 -18.95 9.33
N VAL A 171 -4.42 -18.80 8.02
CA VAL A 171 -3.39 -18.24 7.13
C VAL A 171 -3.80 -16.83 6.76
N ALA A 172 -3.01 -15.82 7.07
CA ALA A 172 -3.22 -14.46 6.59
C ALA A 172 -2.49 -14.24 5.27
N ASN A 173 -2.90 -13.26 4.47
CA ASN A 173 -2.09 -12.87 3.31
C ASN A 173 -1.03 -11.84 3.74
N LEU A 174 0.20 -11.92 3.21
CA LEU A 174 1.28 -10.97 3.50
C LEU A 174 0.86 -9.52 3.23
N ARG A 175 -0.07 -9.29 2.30
CA ARG A 175 -0.71 -8.00 2.08
C ARG A 175 -1.26 -7.36 3.34
N GLN A 176 -1.86 -8.13 4.25
CA GLN A 176 -2.45 -7.58 5.48
C GLN A 176 -1.36 -6.99 6.39
N LEU A 177 -0.21 -7.65 6.46
CA LEU A 177 0.96 -7.15 7.19
C LEU A 177 1.46 -5.84 6.56
N HIS A 178 1.70 -5.83 5.25
CA HIS A 178 2.17 -4.64 4.53
C HIS A 178 1.20 -3.47 4.62
N GLN A 179 -0.10 -3.71 4.43
CA GLN A 179 -1.12 -2.67 4.50
C GLN A 179 -1.24 -2.02 5.87
N GLY A 180 -1.04 -2.78 6.95
CA GLY A 180 -1.02 -2.23 8.30
C GLY A 180 0.28 -1.48 8.60
N LEU A 181 1.43 -2.02 8.23
CA LEU A 181 2.72 -1.46 8.61
C LEU A 181 3.22 -0.32 7.70
N ASP A 182 2.75 -0.22 6.45
CA ASP A 182 3.22 0.79 5.49
C ASP A 182 2.96 2.23 5.97
N VAL A 183 1.82 2.49 6.63
CA VAL A 183 1.51 3.82 7.19
C VAL A 183 2.42 4.21 8.35
N LEU A 184 3.17 3.26 8.90
CA LEU A 184 4.15 3.46 9.98
C LEU A 184 5.58 3.59 9.43
N SER A 185 5.77 3.51 8.11
CA SER A 185 7.08 3.63 7.47
C SER A 185 7.59 5.08 7.42
N ALA A 186 8.92 5.24 7.28
CA ALA A 186 9.53 6.54 7.04
C ALA A 186 9.05 7.19 5.74
N ARG A 187 8.82 6.37 4.69
CA ARG A 187 8.27 6.82 3.40
C ARG A 187 6.91 7.50 3.58
N TRP A 188 6.01 6.91 4.37
CA TRP A 188 4.70 7.52 4.66
C TRP A 188 4.85 8.85 5.41
N ALA A 189 5.79 8.94 6.35
CA ALA A 189 6.09 10.19 7.04
C ALA A 189 6.65 11.26 6.09
N ASP A 190 7.44 10.87 5.08
CA ASP A 190 7.92 11.77 4.02
C ASP A 190 6.76 12.25 3.15
N ASP A 191 5.83 11.35 2.78
CA ASP A 191 4.61 11.68 2.05
C ASP A 191 3.75 12.70 2.81
N LEU A 192 3.59 12.55 4.13
CA LEU A 192 2.90 13.53 4.99
C LEU A 192 3.62 14.89 5.02
N ARG A 193 4.95 14.89 5.05
CA ARG A 193 5.76 16.12 5.07
C ARG A 193 5.63 16.92 3.76
N GLN A 194 5.55 16.22 2.63
CA GLN A 194 5.53 16.82 1.29
C GLN A 194 4.12 17.12 0.76
N ALA A 195 3.07 16.67 1.45
CA ALA A 195 1.69 16.85 0.99
C ALA A 195 1.19 18.30 1.12
N ASP A 196 0.47 18.75 0.09
CA ASP A 196 -0.37 19.95 0.12
C ASP A 196 -1.64 19.74 0.97
N GLY A 197 -2.42 20.79 1.24
CA GLY A 197 -3.58 20.71 2.13
C GLY A 197 -4.61 19.62 1.77
N MET A 198 -4.90 19.41 0.48
CA MET A 198 -5.88 18.40 0.06
C MET A 198 -5.31 16.99 0.21
N ARG A 199 -4.09 16.75 -0.27
CA ARG A 199 -3.40 15.46 -0.16
C ARG A 199 -3.12 15.12 1.31
N LEU A 200 -2.78 16.11 2.13
CA LEU A 200 -2.54 15.96 3.57
C LEU A 200 -3.80 15.49 4.29
N GLY A 201 -4.95 16.08 3.97
CA GLY A 201 -6.25 15.62 4.48
C GLY A 201 -6.53 14.16 4.16
N ALA A 202 -6.33 13.74 2.91
CA ALA A 202 -6.54 12.37 2.48
C ALA A 202 -5.56 11.38 3.13
N LEU A 203 -4.28 11.73 3.22
CA LEU A 203 -3.26 10.92 3.89
C LEU A 203 -3.54 10.82 5.40
N HIS A 204 -3.92 11.91 6.07
CA HIS A 204 -4.26 11.88 7.49
C HIS A 204 -5.51 11.03 7.77
N GLY A 205 -6.54 11.14 6.91
CA GLY A 205 -7.72 10.27 6.98
C GLY A 205 -7.36 8.79 6.83
N THR A 206 -6.52 8.46 5.82
CA THR A 206 -6.03 7.10 5.59
C THR A 206 -5.19 6.60 6.77
N LEU A 207 -4.32 7.44 7.33
CA LEU A 207 -3.55 7.11 8.53
C LEU A 207 -4.48 6.73 9.67
N ARG A 208 -5.48 7.55 9.99
CA ARG A 208 -6.42 7.27 11.09
C ARG A 208 -7.22 5.99 10.88
N ASP A 209 -7.71 5.75 9.66
CA ASP A 209 -8.41 4.51 9.29
C ASP A 209 -7.51 3.28 9.51
N ARG A 210 -6.28 3.33 9.01
CA ARG A 210 -5.30 2.24 9.13
C ARG A 210 -4.86 2.03 10.58
N LEU A 211 -4.63 3.10 11.35
CA LEU A 211 -4.31 3.00 12.79
C LEU A 211 -5.45 2.33 13.58
N THR A 212 -6.71 2.54 13.17
CA THR A 212 -7.88 1.97 13.85
C THR A 212 -8.09 0.51 13.50
N HIS A 213 -7.90 0.13 12.24
CA HIS A 213 -8.30 -1.19 11.73
C HIS A 213 -7.12 -2.07 11.31
N ALA A 214 -6.26 -1.57 10.40
CA ALA A 214 -5.22 -2.38 9.77
C ALA A 214 -3.99 -2.61 10.65
N VAL A 215 -3.56 -1.62 11.43
CA VAL A 215 -2.38 -1.72 12.31
C VAL A 215 -2.59 -2.76 13.41
N PRO A 216 -3.72 -2.77 14.16
CA PRO A 216 -3.95 -3.81 15.17
C PRO A 216 -3.97 -5.22 14.57
N GLU A 217 -4.54 -5.38 13.37
CA GLU A 217 -4.54 -6.66 12.65
C GLU A 217 -3.12 -7.08 12.23
N ALA A 218 -2.34 -6.18 11.64
CA ALA A 218 -0.96 -6.45 11.25
C ALA A 218 -0.07 -6.79 12.45
N ARG A 219 -0.24 -6.11 13.59
CA ARG A 219 0.46 -6.44 14.84
C ARG A 219 0.08 -7.80 15.40
N ARG A 220 -1.22 -8.10 15.45
CA ARG A 220 -1.71 -9.43 15.83
C ARG A 220 -1.13 -10.50 14.92
N LEU A 221 -1.08 -10.25 13.61
CA LEU A 221 -0.51 -11.18 12.65
C LEU A 221 1.00 -11.37 12.89
N ALA A 222 1.75 -10.28 13.06
CA ALA A 222 3.18 -10.32 13.27
C ALA A 222 3.59 -11.09 14.54
N THR A 223 2.78 -11.01 15.58
CA THR A 223 3.03 -11.68 16.87
C THR A 223 2.53 -13.15 16.91
N SER A 224 1.42 -13.43 16.23
CA SER A 224 0.77 -14.75 16.25
C SER A 224 1.29 -15.71 15.19
N ALA A 225 1.76 -15.20 14.04
CA ALA A 225 2.28 -16.04 12.97
C ALA A 225 3.47 -16.88 13.45
N ARG A 226 3.46 -18.16 13.07
CA ARG A 226 4.53 -19.13 13.34
C ARG A 226 5.25 -19.56 12.08
N TYR A 227 4.61 -19.44 10.92
CA TYR A 227 5.25 -19.69 9.65
C TYR A 227 4.84 -18.68 8.58
N ALA A 228 5.62 -18.62 7.51
CA ALA A 228 5.22 -18.02 6.25
C ALA A 228 5.39 -19.03 5.11
N LEU A 229 4.36 -19.17 4.27
CA LEU A 229 4.38 -19.91 3.03
C LEU A 229 4.60 -18.92 1.87
N LEU A 230 5.80 -18.95 1.31
CA LEU A 230 6.18 -18.14 0.15
C LEU A 230 6.12 -19.00 -1.10
N VAL A 231 5.47 -18.51 -2.15
CA VAL A 231 5.25 -19.21 -3.42
C VAL A 231 5.69 -18.29 -4.56
N ILE A 232 6.73 -18.68 -5.29
CA ILE A 232 7.27 -17.91 -6.41
C ILE A 232 7.10 -18.70 -7.69
N ASP A 233 6.30 -18.15 -8.59
CA ASP A 233 6.07 -18.69 -9.93
C ASP A 233 7.26 -18.31 -10.84
N GLU A 234 8.05 -19.29 -11.30
CA GLU A 234 9.14 -19.07 -12.27
C GLU A 234 8.55 -18.69 -13.63
N VAL A 235 9.23 -17.80 -14.36
CA VAL A 235 8.78 -17.43 -15.70
C VAL A 235 9.37 -18.41 -16.72
N PRO A 236 8.54 -19.13 -17.50
CA PRO A 236 9.01 -19.97 -18.59
C PRO A 236 9.82 -19.15 -19.61
N ALA A 237 10.91 -19.74 -20.14
CA ALA A 237 11.77 -19.06 -21.11
C ALA A 237 11.08 -18.79 -22.46
N ASP A 238 10.04 -19.57 -22.76
CA ASP A 238 9.23 -19.54 -23.97
C ASP A 238 7.95 -18.72 -23.81
N LEU A 239 7.75 -18.03 -22.67
CA LEU A 239 6.57 -17.21 -22.45
C LEU A 239 6.58 -16.00 -23.41
N PRO A 240 5.55 -15.80 -24.25
CA PRO A 240 5.51 -14.68 -25.19
C PRO A 240 5.58 -13.32 -24.48
N GLU A 241 6.40 -12.41 -24.98
CA GLU A 241 6.60 -11.09 -24.37
C GLU A 241 5.39 -10.15 -24.54
N GLN A 242 4.59 -10.39 -25.59
CA GLN A 242 3.40 -9.59 -25.92
C GLN A 242 2.17 -10.50 -25.98
N MET A 243 1.43 -10.57 -24.87
CA MET A 243 0.10 -11.14 -24.84
C MET A 243 -0.85 -10.25 -24.06
N TRP A 244 -2.14 -10.43 -24.36
CA TRP A 244 -3.24 -9.76 -23.68
C TRP A 244 -3.39 -10.34 -22.27
N GLY A 245 -3.49 -9.48 -21.26
CA GLY A 245 -3.60 -9.88 -19.84
C GLY A 245 -2.36 -9.52 -19.02
N SER A 246 -2.41 -9.79 -17.71
CA SER A 246 -1.24 -9.57 -16.87
C SER A 246 -0.23 -10.71 -17.06
N ARG A 247 1.07 -10.41 -16.99
CA ARG A 247 2.14 -11.43 -17.05
C ARG A 247 1.93 -12.51 -15.99
N ARG A 248 1.38 -12.13 -14.83
CA ARG A 248 0.98 -13.04 -13.76
C ARG A 248 -0.06 -14.04 -14.20
N ASP A 249 -1.14 -13.60 -14.82
CA ASP A 249 -2.19 -14.51 -15.30
C ASP A 249 -1.60 -15.50 -16.30
N LEU A 250 -0.79 -15.02 -17.24
CA LEU A 250 -0.15 -15.84 -18.26
C LEU A 250 0.75 -16.93 -17.67
N VAL A 251 1.62 -16.57 -16.72
CA VAL A 251 2.48 -17.53 -16.02
C VAL A 251 1.62 -18.54 -15.27
N GLN A 252 0.62 -18.08 -14.51
CA GLN A 252 -0.21 -18.95 -13.68
C GLN A 252 -1.11 -19.90 -14.46
N THR A 253 -1.45 -19.58 -15.72
CA THR A 253 -2.22 -20.46 -16.63
C THR A 253 -1.36 -21.36 -17.51
N SER A 254 -0.05 -21.14 -17.56
CA SER A 254 0.88 -21.96 -18.36
C SER A 254 1.55 -23.01 -17.49
N PRO A 255 2.03 -24.13 -18.04
CA PRO A 255 2.96 -25.00 -17.33
C PRO A 255 4.22 -24.21 -16.93
N HIS A 256 4.53 -24.18 -15.63
CA HIS A 256 5.69 -23.47 -15.10
C HIS A 256 6.16 -24.10 -13.79
N ALA A 257 7.42 -23.86 -13.46
CA ALA A 257 7.96 -24.24 -12.18
C ALA A 257 7.54 -23.25 -11.09
N VAL A 258 7.24 -23.76 -9.91
CA VAL A 258 6.93 -22.98 -8.73
C VAL A 258 7.88 -23.35 -7.60
N ARG A 259 8.52 -22.34 -7.02
CA ARG A 259 9.35 -22.47 -5.83
C ARG A 259 8.49 -22.15 -4.62
N MET A 260 8.40 -23.08 -3.68
CA MET A 260 7.73 -22.86 -2.42
C MET A 260 8.74 -22.92 -1.28
N ALA A 261 8.63 -21.98 -0.34
CA ALA A 261 9.36 -22.04 0.91
C ALA A 261 8.40 -21.94 2.10
N LEU A 262 8.58 -22.85 3.06
CA LEU A 262 8.01 -22.74 4.39
C LEU A 262 9.09 -22.14 5.30
N ILE A 263 8.84 -20.93 5.79
CA ILE A 263 9.74 -20.18 6.66
C ILE A 263 9.17 -20.21 8.08
N ASP A 264 10.01 -20.45 9.09
CA ASP A 264 9.63 -20.15 10.48
C ASP A 264 9.59 -18.62 10.64
N ALA A 265 8.42 -18.09 10.99
CA ALA A 265 8.21 -16.63 11.06
C ALA A 265 8.96 -15.97 12.23
N ARG A 266 9.36 -16.73 13.26
CA ARG A 266 10.07 -16.21 14.42
C ARG A 266 11.56 -16.14 14.19
N THR A 267 12.14 -17.21 13.64
CA THR A 267 13.58 -17.28 13.38
C THR A 267 13.94 -16.71 12.02
N GLY A 268 12.97 -16.66 11.11
CA GLY A 268 13.19 -16.26 9.74
C GLY A 268 13.88 -17.34 8.89
N GLU A 269 14.11 -18.53 9.44
CA GLU A 269 14.82 -19.58 8.73
C GLU A 269 13.91 -20.40 7.82
N PRO A 270 14.39 -20.83 6.64
CA PRO A 270 13.68 -21.81 5.84
C PRO A 270 13.66 -23.18 6.55
N VAL A 271 12.46 -23.71 6.70
CA VAL A 271 12.18 -25.07 7.18
C VAL A 271 12.00 -26.02 6.01
N ALA A 272 11.37 -25.57 4.93
CA ALA A 272 11.30 -26.33 3.69
C ALA A 272 11.47 -25.41 2.48
N LYS A 273 12.14 -25.91 1.45
CA LYS A 273 12.25 -25.32 0.11
C LYS A 273 11.97 -26.44 -0.90
N ILE A 274 10.93 -26.30 -1.71
CA ILE A 274 10.61 -27.24 -2.78
C ILE A 274 10.39 -26.51 -4.12
N ARG A 275 10.76 -27.15 -5.23
CA ARG A 275 10.47 -26.65 -6.58
C ARG A 275 9.65 -27.66 -7.36
N ARG A 276 8.45 -27.31 -7.82
CA ARG A 276 7.57 -28.23 -8.54
C ARG A 276 7.03 -27.62 -9.81
N GLU A 277 6.96 -28.42 -10.86
CA GLU A 277 6.22 -28.07 -12.06
C GLU A 277 4.72 -28.07 -11.72
N LEU A 278 4.06 -26.96 -11.97
CA LEU A 278 2.62 -26.81 -11.93
C LEU A 278 2.11 -26.66 -13.37
N ASP A 279 1.04 -27.37 -13.68
CA ASP A 279 0.32 -27.21 -14.93
C ASP A 279 -0.87 -26.28 -14.70
N GLY A 280 -0.72 -25.02 -15.13
CA GLY A 280 -1.80 -24.02 -15.07
C GLY A 280 -2.95 -24.28 -16.04
N SER A 281 -2.77 -25.18 -17.01
CA SER A 281 -3.78 -25.54 -18.01
C SER A 281 -4.72 -26.65 -17.56
N ALA A 282 -4.50 -27.21 -16.36
CA ALA A 282 -5.38 -28.18 -15.74
C ALA A 282 -6.72 -27.52 -15.37
N THR A 283 -7.62 -27.38 -16.34
CA THR A 283 -9.06 -27.21 -16.12
C THR A 283 -9.56 -28.22 -15.08
N PRO A 284 -10.51 -27.86 -14.21
CA PRO A 284 -11.01 -28.76 -13.18
C PRO A 284 -11.94 -29.81 -13.81
N VAL A 285 -11.41 -30.82 -14.51
CA VAL A 285 -12.23 -31.94 -15.03
C VAL A 285 -11.43 -33.24 -15.02
N VAL A 286 -11.89 -34.14 -14.15
CA VAL A 286 -11.54 -35.56 -13.94
C VAL A 286 -10.23 -35.86 -13.21
N GLY A 287 -10.38 -36.16 -11.91
CA GLY A 287 -9.72 -37.30 -11.25
C GLY A 287 -8.19 -37.28 -11.20
N PRO A 288 -7.56 -37.13 -10.02
CA PRO A 288 -6.12 -36.96 -9.98
C PRO A 288 -5.39 -38.28 -10.29
N ALA A 289 -4.71 -38.32 -11.44
CA ALA A 289 -3.79 -39.39 -11.82
C ALA A 289 -2.84 -39.73 -10.65
N ALA A 290 -2.75 -41.02 -10.35
CA ALA A 290 -1.90 -41.58 -9.30
C ALA A 290 -0.42 -41.42 -9.68
N GLY A 291 0.15 -40.23 -9.47
CA GLY A 291 1.57 -39.98 -9.76
C GLY A 291 2.07 -38.54 -9.68
N SER A 292 1.22 -37.54 -9.41
CA SER A 292 1.68 -36.14 -9.44
C SER A 292 2.83 -35.87 -8.44
N PRO A 293 3.97 -35.29 -8.89
CA PRO A 293 5.14 -35.00 -8.06
C PRO A 293 4.87 -33.94 -6.98
N VAL A 294 3.81 -33.12 -7.13
CA VAL A 294 3.32 -32.20 -6.08
C VAL A 294 2.82 -32.98 -4.86
N ARG A 295 2.23 -34.17 -5.07
CA ARG A 295 1.71 -35.03 -4.00
C ARG A 295 2.82 -35.56 -3.10
N ALA A 296 3.96 -35.92 -3.68
CA ALA A 296 5.09 -36.45 -2.93
C ALA A 296 5.68 -35.40 -1.98
N SER A 297 5.67 -34.11 -2.37
CA SER A 297 6.24 -33.01 -1.58
C SER A 297 5.36 -32.54 -0.46
N ILE A 298 4.06 -32.40 -0.70
CA ILE A 298 3.11 -32.08 0.36
C ILE A 298 3.14 -33.20 1.40
N ARG A 299 3.27 -34.46 0.97
CA ARG A 299 3.49 -35.58 1.89
C ARG A 299 4.81 -35.44 2.63
N ALA A 300 5.92 -35.18 1.93
CA ALA A 300 7.24 -34.99 2.55
C ALA A 300 7.25 -33.85 3.58
N MET A 301 6.58 -32.72 3.30
CA MET A 301 6.41 -31.60 4.23
C MET A 301 5.54 -31.95 5.45
N ARG A 302 4.59 -32.89 5.31
CA ARG A 302 3.74 -33.34 6.42
C ARG A 302 4.34 -34.49 7.23
N THR A 303 5.26 -35.27 6.64
CA THR A 303 5.84 -36.46 7.29
C THR A 303 7.24 -36.22 7.87
N ALA A 304 7.88 -35.10 7.54
CA ALA A 304 9.15 -34.66 8.11
C ALA A 304 8.92 -33.70 9.30
#